data_AF-A0A6N9UJE9-F1
#
_entry.id   AF-A0A6N9UJE9-F1
#
_cell.length_a   1.000
_cell.length_b   1.000
_cell.length_c   1.000
_cell.angle_alpha   90.00
_cell.angle_beta   90.00
_cell.angle_gamma   90.00
#
_symmetry.space_group_name_H-M   'P 1'
#
loop_
_entity.id
_entity.type
_entity.pdbx_description
1 polymer ?
#
loop_
_entity_poly.entity_id
_entity_poly.type
_entity_poly.pdbx_seq_one_letter_code
_entity_poly.pdbx_strand_id
1 'polypeptide(L)'
;MFKGYMATVTLREDRVDFKRSLVARLGGNRSSTVLLGDVLKIPRREPTRQVNGHIHLLTAQDDGLLRAASMSPEKTVAGNPRAIMFTWQQRQGHADFFAAVEQAWQRCDPSR
;
A
#
# COMPACT_ATOMS: atom_id res chain seq x y z
N MET A 1 -7.48 -6.30 -9.70
CA MET A 1 -6.07 -5.99 -10.06
C MET A 1 -5.96 -4.49 -10.26
N PHE A 2 -4.95 -3.86 -9.67
CA PHE A 2 -4.78 -2.41 -9.63
C PHE A 2 -3.40 -2.04 -10.19
N LYS A 3 -3.33 -0.94 -10.94
CA LYS A 3 -2.06 -0.42 -11.48
C LYS A 3 -1.71 0.88 -10.76
N GLY A 4 -0.50 0.96 -10.23
CA GLY A 4 0.08 2.17 -9.68
C GLY A 4 1.41 2.48 -10.34
N TYR A 5 2.09 3.50 -9.82
CA TYR A 5 3.38 3.91 -10.31
C TYR A 5 4.41 2.79 -10.18
N MET A 6 4.87 2.29 -11.33
CA MET A 6 5.87 1.21 -11.46
C MET A 6 5.53 -0.09 -10.71
N ALA A 7 4.26 -0.31 -10.38
CA ALA A 7 3.80 -1.49 -9.67
C ALA A 7 2.42 -1.93 -10.15
N THR A 8 2.18 -3.23 -10.09
CA THR A 8 0.88 -3.84 -10.26
C THR A 8 0.53 -4.55 -8.96
N VAL A 9 -0.68 -4.34 -8.46
CA VAL A 9 -1.16 -4.96 -7.23
C VAL A 9 -2.34 -5.89 -7.53
N THR A 10 -2.27 -7.11 -6.99
CA THR A 10 -3.36 -8.08 -7.06
C THR A 10 -3.90 -8.28 -5.66
N LEU A 11 -5.15 -7.89 -5.45
CA LEU A 11 -5.89 -8.21 -4.23
C LEU A 11 -6.51 -9.60 -4.39
N ARG A 12 -6.26 -10.46 -3.41
CA ARG A 12 -6.92 -11.76 -3.21
C ARG A 12 -7.74 -11.70 -1.93
N GLU A 13 -8.43 -12.78 -1.61
CA GLU A 13 -9.29 -12.86 -0.43
C GLU A 13 -8.52 -12.67 0.88
N ASP A 14 -7.32 -13.26 0.99
CA ASP A 14 -6.50 -13.32 2.20
C ASP A 14 -5.20 -12.52 2.11
N ARG A 15 -4.83 -12.02 0.92
CA ARG A 15 -3.52 -11.40 0.67
C ARG A 15 -3.52 -10.36 -0.42
N VAL A 16 -2.45 -9.57 -0.44
CA VAL A 16 -2.15 -8.58 -1.47
C VAL A 16 -0.77 -8.87 -2.04
N ASP A 17 -0.69 -9.03 -3.36
CA ASP A 17 0.57 -9.24 -4.08
C ASP A 17 1.00 -7.97 -4.82
N PHE A 18 2.18 -7.46 -4.47
CA PHE A 18 2.84 -6.35 -5.11
C PHE A 18 3.85 -6.87 -6.14
N LYS A 19 3.57 -6.66 -7.42
CA LYS A 19 4.50 -6.94 -8.52
C LYS A 19 5.15 -5.65 -9.00
N ARG A 20 6.46 -5.50 -8.75
CA ARG A 20 7.24 -4.35 -9.25
C ARG A 20 7.60 -4.51 -10.72
N SER A 21 7.56 -3.41 -11.47
CA SER A 21 8.05 -3.39 -12.85
C SER A 21 9.56 -3.70 -12.89
N LEU A 22 10.08 -4.07 -14.06
CA LEU A 22 11.51 -4.30 -14.24
C LEU A 22 12.34 -3.07 -13.83
N VAL A 23 11.92 -1.89 -14.27
CA VAL A 23 12.60 -0.62 -13.95
C VAL A 23 12.61 -0.34 -12.44
N ALA A 24 11.50 -0.60 -11.73
CA ALA A 24 11.46 -0.41 -10.28
C ALA A 24 12.40 -1.38 -9.55
N ARG A 25 12.51 -2.63 -10.04
CA ARG A 25 13.42 -3.64 -9.48
C ARG A 25 14.89 -3.29 -9.68
N LEU A 26 15.26 -2.74 -10.84
CA LEU A 26 16.61 -2.22 -11.08
C LEU A 26 16.96 -1.08 -10.12
N GLY A 27 15.97 -0.26 -9.74
CA GLY A 27 16.11 0.76 -8.68
C GLY A 27 16.07 0.22 -7.25
N GLY A 28 16.20 -1.10 -7.04
CA GLY A 28 16.26 -1.72 -5.71
C GLY A 28 14.91 -2.09 -5.07
N ASN A 29 13.78 -1.79 -5.71
CA ASN A 29 12.47 -2.18 -5.17
C ASN A 29 12.23 -3.68 -5.32
N ARG A 30 11.51 -4.28 -4.38
CA ARG A 30 11.18 -5.70 -4.41
C ARG A 30 9.67 -5.91 -4.57
N SER A 31 9.30 -6.95 -5.32
CA SER A 31 7.95 -7.51 -5.27
C SER A 31 7.75 -8.15 -3.89
N SER A 32 6.51 -8.17 -3.42
CA SER A 32 6.18 -8.72 -2.10
C SER A 32 4.76 -9.25 -2.08
N THR A 33 4.46 -10.04 -1.06
CA THR A 33 3.11 -10.49 -0.72
C THR A 33 2.86 -10.12 0.74
N VAL A 34 1.65 -9.69 1.05
CA VAL A 34 1.21 -9.31 2.39
C VAL A 34 -0.06 -10.06 2.71
N LEU A 35 -0.08 -10.81 3.82
CA LEU A 35 -1.32 -11.40 4.31
C LEU A 35 -2.17 -10.31 4.96
N LEU A 36 -3.45 -10.26 4.64
CA LEU A 36 -4.38 -9.24 5.17
C LEU A 36 -4.55 -9.37 6.68
N GLY A 37 -4.48 -10.59 7.23
CA GLY A 37 -4.50 -10.81 8.69
C GLY A 37 -3.30 -10.21 9.43
N ASP A 38 -2.15 -10.09 8.76
CA ASP A 38 -0.92 -9.52 9.34
C ASP A 38 -0.88 -7.99 9.22
N VAL A 39 -1.75 -7.40 8.39
CA VAL A 39 -1.83 -5.94 8.25
C VAL A 39 -2.37 -5.37 9.54
N LEU A 40 -1.67 -4.43 10.15
CA LEU A 40 -2.04 -3.73 11.38
C LEU A 40 -2.60 -2.33 11.09
N LYS A 41 -2.17 -1.68 10.01
CA LYS A 41 -2.63 -0.35 9.62
C LYS A 41 -2.47 -0.11 8.12
N ILE A 42 -3.40 0.65 7.54
CA ILE A 42 -3.40 1.04 6.13
C ILE A 42 -3.26 2.56 6.00
N PRO A 43 -2.09 3.18 6.31
CA PRO A 43 -1.94 4.60 6.09
C PRO A 43 -1.95 4.91 4.60
N ARG A 44 -2.61 6.03 4.27
CA ARG A 44 -2.76 6.51 2.90
C ARG A 44 -2.55 8.01 2.81
N ARG A 45 -2.14 8.45 1.63
CA ARG A 45 -2.17 9.83 1.18
C ARG A 45 -2.74 9.87 -0.22
N GLU A 46 -3.75 10.70 -0.42
CA GLU A 46 -4.36 10.86 -1.74
C GLU A 46 -3.40 11.56 -2.71
N PRO A 47 -3.36 11.14 -3.98
CA PRO A 47 -2.56 11.82 -4.98
C PRO A 47 -3.13 13.19 -5.26
N THR A 48 -2.26 14.19 -5.41
CA THR A 48 -2.59 15.55 -5.86
C THR A 48 -1.79 15.88 -7.11
N ARG A 49 -2.07 17.03 -7.75
CA ARG A 49 -1.31 17.47 -8.92
C ARG A 49 0.18 17.68 -8.64
N GLN A 50 0.55 17.93 -7.37
CA GLN A 50 1.92 18.26 -6.97
C GLN A 50 2.64 17.07 -6.31
N VAL A 51 1.88 16.12 -5.75
CA VAL A 51 2.44 15.05 -4.91
C VAL A 51 1.80 13.72 -5.26
N ASN A 52 2.62 12.69 -5.44
CA ASN A 52 2.12 11.33 -5.60
C ASN A 52 1.45 10.86 -4.32
N GLY A 53 0.32 10.16 -4.49
CA GLY A 53 -0.36 9.46 -3.42
C GLY A 53 0.30 8.13 -3.11
N HIS A 54 -0.01 7.56 -1.96
CA HIS A 54 0.48 6.25 -1.56
C HIS A 54 -0.50 5.53 -0.65
N ILE A 55 -0.44 4.20 -0.69
CA ILE A 55 -1.13 3.29 0.24
C ILE A 55 -0.10 2.29 0.73
N HIS A 56 0.01 2.13 2.05
CA HIS A 56 0.94 1.21 2.70
C HIS A 56 0.15 0.14 3.45
N LEU A 57 0.59 -1.11 3.36
CA LEU A 57 0.08 -2.18 4.21
C LEU A 57 1.13 -2.47 5.28
N LEU A 58 0.97 -1.85 6.45
CA LEU A 58 1.92 -2.00 7.55
C LEU A 58 1.62 -3.25 8.35
N THR A 59 2.67 -3.98 8.71
CA THR A 59 2.65 -5.22 9.50
C THR A 59 3.55 -5.06 10.73
N ALA A 60 3.59 -6.05 11.63
CA ALA A 60 4.51 -6.02 12.79
C ALA A 60 6.00 -5.87 12.40
N GLN A 61 6.39 -6.19 11.16
CA GLN A 61 7.75 -5.96 10.67
C GLN A 61 8.08 -4.48 10.41
N ASP A 62 7.07 -3.61 10.47
CA ASP A 62 7.17 -2.18 10.18
C ASP A 62 7.17 -1.33 11.47
N ASP A 63 7.62 -1.85 12.62
CA ASP A 63 7.50 -1.22 13.95
C ASP A 63 7.83 0.29 14.01
N GLY A 64 8.94 0.72 13.40
CA GLY A 64 9.30 2.14 13.35
C GLY A 64 8.31 2.98 12.52
N LEU A 65 7.81 2.42 11.41
CA LEU A 65 6.81 3.04 10.55
C LEU A 65 5.41 2.97 11.17
N LEU A 66 5.09 1.94 11.94
CA LEU A 66 3.85 1.83 12.71
C LEU A 66 3.80 2.92 13.79
N ARG A 67 4.88 3.10 14.56
CA ARG A 67 5.00 4.20 15.53
C ARG A 67 4.87 5.55 14.84
N ALA A 68 5.58 5.75 13.72
CA ALA A 68 5.51 6.99 12.95
C ALA A 68 4.10 7.23 12.41
N ALA A 69 3.44 6.23 11.83
CA ALA A 69 2.07 6.34 11.30
C ALA A 69 1.02 6.60 12.40
N SER A 70 1.30 6.19 13.64
CA SER A 70 0.47 6.53 14.80
C SER A 70 0.68 7.96 15.28
N MET A 71 1.85 8.56 15.07
CA MET A 71 2.12 9.97 15.43
C MET A 71 1.88 10.98 14.28
N SER A 72 2.11 10.58 13.03
CA SER A 72 2.01 11.42 11.82
C SER A 72 1.94 10.53 10.56
N PRO A 73 0.74 10.33 9.98
CA PRO A 73 0.53 9.43 8.84
C PRO A 73 1.39 9.74 7.60
N GLU A 74 1.84 10.98 7.43
CA GLU A 74 2.49 11.47 6.20
C GLU A 74 3.99 11.14 6.06
N LYS A 75 4.68 10.73 7.13
CA LYS A 75 6.16 10.59 7.14
C LYS A 75 6.70 9.26 6.61
N THR A 76 5.86 8.42 6.01
CA THR A 76 6.22 7.04 5.71
C THR A 76 6.08 6.79 4.20
N VAL A 77 7.16 6.85 3.43
CA VAL A 77 7.04 6.63 1.96
C VAL A 77 8.19 5.79 1.38
N ALA A 78 9.43 5.99 1.80
CA ALA A 78 10.58 5.38 1.12
C ALA A 78 10.87 3.94 1.60
N GLY A 79 10.96 3.00 0.65
CA GLY A 79 11.56 1.68 0.86
C GLY A 79 10.65 0.55 1.35
N ASN A 80 9.37 0.81 1.65
CA ASN A 80 8.45 -0.26 2.08
C ASN A 80 8.03 -1.11 0.86
N PRO A 81 8.39 -2.40 0.78
CA PRO A 81 8.02 -3.25 -0.35
C PRO A 81 6.51 -3.53 -0.43
N ARG A 82 5.75 -3.21 0.63
CA ARG A 82 4.29 -3.34 0.79
C ARG A 82 3.53 -2.03 0.55
N ALA A 83 4.17 -1.05 -0.09
CA ALA A 83 3.57 0.22 -0.47
C ALA A 83 3.35 0.34 -1.98
N ILE A 84 2.27 0.97 -2.40
CA ILE A 84 2.04 1.34 -3.80
C ILE A 84 1.81 2.85 -3.90
N MET A 85 2.46 3.47 -4.88
CA MET A 85 2.29 4.89 -5.18
C MET A 85 1.34 5.08 -6.36
N PHE A 86 0.67 6.22 -6.39
CA PHE A 86 -0.24 6.60 -7.46
C PHE A 86 0.06 8.04 -7.88
N THR A 87 0.11 8.29 -9.19
CA THR A 87 0.16 9.66 -9.71
C THR A 87 -1.23 10.31 -9.66
N TRP A 88 -1.31 11.62 -9.85
CA TRP A 88 -2.60 12.33 -9.95
C TRP A 88 -3.56 11.72 -10.98
N GLN A 89 -3.02 11.30 -12.13
CA GLN A 89 -3.80 10.67 -13.21
C GLN A 89 -4.38 9.31 -12.77
N GLN A 90 -3.81 8.69 -11.73
CA GLN A 90 -4.23 7.41 -11.17
C GLN A 90 -5.09 7.56 -9.92
N ARG A 91 -5.62 8.76 -9.62
CA ARG A 91 -6.42 9.03 -8.41
C ARG A 91 -7.63 8.09 -8.22
N GLN A 92 -8.28 7.71 -9.32
CA GLN A 92 -9.41 6.77 -9.25
C GLN A 92 -8.91 5.39 -8.82
N GLY A 93 -7.84 4.90 -9.45
CA GLY A 93 -7.23 3.61 -9.07
C GLY A 93 -6.70 3.59 -7.64
N HIS A 94 -6.24 4.72 -7.11
CA HIS A 94 -5.92 4.88 -5.69
C HIS A 94 -7.17 4.67 -4.81
N ALA A 95 -8.26 5.38 -5.10
CA ALA A 95 -9.51 5.27 -4.34
C ALA A 95 -10.10 3.84 -4.40
N ASP A 96 -10.13 3.25 -5.60
CA ASP A 96 -10.65 1.90 -5.82
C ASP A 96 -9.81 0.85 -5.07
N PHE A 97 -8.48 0.98 -5.12
CA PHE A 97 -7.60 0.06 -4.40
C PHE A 97 -7.76 0.19 -2.89
N PHE A 98 -7.84 1.42 -2.37
CA PHE A 98 -8.03 1.66 -0.95
C PHE A 98 -9.34 1.04 -0.44
N ALA A 99 -10.46 1.33 -1.11
CA ALA A 99 -11.75 0.79 -0.71
C ALA A 99 -11.77 -0.75 -0.74
N ALA A 100 -11.18 -1.34 -1.79
CA ALA A 100 -11.12 -2.80 -1.92
C ALA A 100 -10.26 -3.47 -0.84
N VAL A 101 -9.09 -2.89 -0.52
CA VAL A 101 -8.21 -3.45 0.51
C VAL A 101 -8.77 -3.25 1.92
N GLU A 102 -9.41 -2.11 2.18
CA GLU A 102 -10.07 -1.84 3.47
C GLU A 102 -11.21 -2.83 3.71
N GLN A 103 -12.08 -3.05 2.71
CA GLN A 103 -13.16 -4.03 2.81
C GLN A 103 -12.65 -5.47 3.00
N ALA A 104 -11.55 -5.84 2.32
CA ALA A 104 -10.96 -7.17 2.48
C ALA A 104 -10.31 -7.34 3.85
N TRP A 105 -9.62 -6.30 4.33
CA TRP A 105 -8.98 -6.27 5.64
C TRP A 105 -9.99 -6.41 6.79
N GLN A 106 -11.11 -5.67 6.73
CA GLN A 106 -12.21 -5.79 7.71
C GLN A 106 -12.84 -7.19 7.74
N ARG A 107 -12.88 -7.90 6.60
CA ARG A 107 -13.40 -9.27 6.56
C ARG A 107 -12.47 -10.29 7.23
N CYS A 108 -11.17 -10.04 7.22
CA CYS A 108 -10.19 -10.91 7.88
C CYS A 108 -10.19 -10.76 9.40
N ASP A 109 -10.65 -9.61 9.92
CA ASP A 109 -10.80 -9.36 11.35
C ASP A 109 -11.93 -8.34 11.58
N PRO A 110 -13.19 -8.79 11.72
CA PRO A 110 -14.35 -7.92 11.85
C PRO A 110 -14.43 -7.18 13.19
N SER A 111 -13.46 -7.38 14.08
CA SER A 111 -13.38 -6.70 15.38
C SER A 111 -12.57 -5.39 15.37
N ARG A 112 -12.03 -5.00 14.20
CA ARG A 112 -11.18 -3.81 14.01
C ARG A 112 -11.92 -2.55 13.59
#